data_AF-A0A7K0ZSL5-F1
#
_entry.id   AF-A0A7K0ZSL5-F1
#
_cell.length_a   1.000
_cell.length_b   1.000
_cell.length_c   1.000
_cell.angle_alpha   90.00
_cell.angle_beta   90.00
_cell.angle_gamma   90.00
#
_symmetry.space_group_name_H-M   'P 1'
#
loop_
_entity.id
_entity.type
_entity.pdbx_description
1 polymer ?
#
loop_
_entity_poly.entity_id
_entity_poly.type
_entity_poly.pdbx_seq_one_letter_code
_entity_poly.pdbx_strand_id
1 'polypeptide(L)'
;MANTDQHLVRNRSLRFAIKPFAIAVVIALATALFVFPVRTWLNQREALEAKTAEYAAFEDIVEEMQDQVSNLQSPAGLRDAIRTQLGYLYPNERRVPMMDLPALSTTMPERWPYTVVSTILMLRTLDVAAQEARGQITLDPLAP
;
A
#
# COMPACT_ATOMS: atom_id res chain seq x y z
N MET A 1 15.15 -78.53 24.65
CA MET A 1 15.45 -77.55 23.58
C MET A 1 14.12 -77.12 23.01
N ALA A 2 13.79 -75.83 23.15
CA ALA A 2 12.45 -75.30 22.93
C ALA A 2 12.08 -75.31 21.44
N ASN A 3 11.02 -76.04 21.08
CA ASN A 3 10.33 -75.85 19.81
C ASN A 3 9.52 -74.57 19.92
N THR A 4 9.98 -73.51 19.26
CA THR A 4 9.20 -72.29 19.05
C THR A 4 8.29 -72.54 17.86
N ASP A 5 7.22 -73.30 18.12
CA ASP A 5 6.15 -73.55 17.18
C ASP A 5 5.47 -72.23 16.81
N GLN A 6 5.68 -71.83 15.57
CA GLN A 6 4.80 -71.12 14.64
C GLN A 6 3.35 -70.86 15.13
N HIS A 7 3.18 -69.96 16.10
CA HIS A 7 1.90 -69.32 16.37
C HIS A 7 1.74 -68.06 15.51
N LEU A 8 1.75 -68.22 14.19
CA LEU A 8 1.52 -67.13 13.22
C LEU A 8 0.31 -67.43 12.31
N VAL A 9 -0.75 -68.01 12.85
CA VAL A 9 -2.00 -68.10 12.10
C VAL A 9 -3.18 -67.86 13.04
N ARG A 10 -3.78 -66.66 12.94
CA ARG A 10 -5.24 -66.41 12.95
C ARG A 10 -5.58 -64.99 13.46
N ASN A 11 -5.19 -63.96 12.72
CA ASN A 11 -5.86 -62.65 12.85
C ASN A 11 -6.54 -62.28 11.53
N ARG A 12 -7.80 -62.70 11.40
CA ARG A 12 -8.70 -62.30 10.30
C ARG A 12 -8.96 -60.79 10.33
N SER A 13 -8.98 -60.18 11.52
CA SER A 13 -9.10 -58.73 11.74
C SER A 13 -7.92 -57.93 11.15
N LEU A 14 -6.69 -58.46 11.21
CA LEU A 14 -5.52 -57.78 10.61
C LEU A 14 -5.68 -57.67 9.09
N ARG A 15 -6.18 -58.72 8.44
CA ARG A 15 -6.41 -58.73 6.98
C ARG A 15 -7.49 -57.73 6.54
N PHE A 16 -8.50 -57.51 7.39
CA PHE A 16 -9.54 -56.49 7.14
C PHE A 16 -9.03 -55.06 7.38
N ALA A 17 -8.08 -54.84 8.28
CA ALA A 17 -7.45 -53.54 8.53
C ALA A 17 -6.34 -53.19 7.52
N ILE A 18 -5.65 -54.18 6.94
CA ILE A 18 -4.55 -53.96 5.98
C ILE A 18 -5.05 -53.36 4.66
N LYS A 19 -6.23 -53.77 4.16
CA LYS A 19 -6.78 -53.23 2.90
C LYS A 19 -7.05 -51.72 2.93
N PRO A 20 -7.81 -51.16 3.90
CA PRO A 20 -8.02 -49.71 3.95
C PRO A 20 -6.71 -48.96 4.22
N PHE A 21 -5.79 -49.54 5.00
CA PHE A 21 -4.47 -48.96 5.22
C PHE A 21 -3.65 -48.87 3.92
N ALA A 22 -3.61 -49.94 3.11
CA ALA A 22 -2.92 -49.93 1.83
C ALA A 22 -3.52 -48.90 0.86
N ILE A 23 -4.84 -48.75 0.83
CA ILE A 23 -5.51 -47.71 0.02
C ILE A 23 -5.11 -46.30 0.49
N ALA A 24 -5.11 -46.06 1.80
CA ALA A 24 -4.69 -44.78 2.36
C ALA A 24 -3.24 -44.44 1.99
N VAL A 25 -2.33 -45.43 2.02
CA VAL A 25 -0.93 -45.26 1.62
C VAL A 25 -0.81 -44.92 0.13
N VAL A 26 -1.56 -45.60 -0.75
CA VAL A 26 -1.56 -45.30 -2.19
C VAL A 26 -2.08 -43.89 -2.47
N ILE A 27 -3.16 -43.47 -1.80
CA ILE A 27 -3.68 -42.11 -1.93
C ILE A 27 -2.66 -41.09 -1.43
N ALA A 28 -2.00 -41.34 -0.28
CA ALA A 28 -0.97 -40.46 0.24
C ALA A 28 0.21 -40.32 -0.75
N LEU A 29 0.66 -41.43 -1.34
CA LEU A 29 1.71 -41.42 -2.37
C LEU A 29 1.27 -40.67 -3.63
N ALA A 30 0.05 -40.89 -4.12
CA ALA A 30 -0.47 -40.16 -5.27
C ALA A 30 -0.56 -38.65 -4.98
N THR A 31 -1.03 -38.27 -3.80
CA THR A 31 -1.09 -36.86 -3.37
C THR A 31 0.31 -36.26 -3.29
N ALA A 32 1.27 -36.99 -2.72
CA ALA A 32 2.66 -36.53 -2.60
C ALA A 32 3.35 -36.37 -3.96
N LEU A 33 3.05 -37.25 -4.92
CA LEU A 33 3.69 -37.22 -6.25
C LEU A 33 3.05 -36.22 -7.21
N PHE A 34 1.77 -35.87 -7.03
CA PHE A 34 1.06 -35.00 -7.99
C PHE A 34 0.65 -33.65 -7.39
N VAL A 35 0.10 -33.62 -6.17
CA VAL A 35 -0.43 -32.37 -5.58
C VAL A 35 0.69 -31.50 -5.03
N PHE A 36 1.65 -32.10 -4.32
CA PHE A 36 2.76 -31.35 -3.72
C PHE A 36 3.66 -30.67 -4.76
N PRO A 37 4.05 -31.30 -5.89
CA PRO A 37 4.87 -30.64 -6.90
C PRO A 37 4.13 -29.52 -7.63
N VAL A 38 2.85 -29.73 -7.98
CA VAL A 38 2.04 -28.68 -8.65
C VAL A 38 1.87 -27.47 -7.74
N ARG A 39 1.53 -27.68 -6.46
CA ARG A 39 1.41 -26.59 -5.49
C ARG A 39 2.73 -25.87 -5.26
N THR A 40 3.84 -26.62 -5.18
CA THR A 40 5.18 -26.06 -5.04
C THR A 40 5.56 -25.22 -6.25
N TRP A 41 5.29 -25.69 -7.47
CA TRP A 41 5.58 -24.97 -8.70
C TRP A 41 4.78 -23.67 -8.83
N LEU A 42 3.49 -23.68 -8.46
CA LEU A 42 2.68 -22.45 -8.42
C LEU A 42 3.21 -21.45 -7.39
N ASN A 43 3.49 -21.89 -6.17
CA ASN A 43 4.04 -21.02 -5.13
C ASN A 43 5.42 -20.47 -5.50
N GLN A 44 6.26 -21.27 -6.15
CA GLN A 44 7.58 -20.84 -6.63
C GLN A 44 7.45 -19.78 -7.73
N ARG A 45 6.48 -19.91 -8.63
CA ARG A 45 6.20 -18.89 -9.66
C ARG A 45 5.79 -17.56 -9.05
N GLU A 46 4.88 -17.57 -8.09
CA GLU A 46 4.45 -16.37 -7.38
C GLU A 46 5.63 -15.73 -6.62
N ALA A 47 6.46 -16.53 -5.96
CA ALA A 47 7.65 -16.03 -5.27
C ALA A 47 8.70 -15.46 -6.25
N LEU A 48 8.88 -16.08 -7.42
CA LEU A 48 9.75 -15.57 -8.47
C LEU A 48 9.22 -14.26 -9.04
N GLU A 49 7.92 -14.17 -9.36
CA GLU A 49 7.29 -12.96 -9.88
C GLU A 49 7.43 -11.79 -8.89
N ALA A 50 7.13 -12.02 -7.61
CA ALA A 50 7.28 -11.02 -6.57
C ALA A 50 8.73 -10.53 -6.46
N LYS A 51 9.71 -11.43 -6.52
CA LYS A 51 11.13 -11.06 -6.46
C LYS A 51 11.60 -10.35 -7.71
N THR A 52 11.15 -10.75 -8.91
CA THR A 52 11.47 -10.03 -10.14
C THR A 52 10.90 -8.62 -10.15
N ALA A 53 9.69 -8.42 -9.64
CA ALA A 53 9.10 -7.08 -9.51
C ALA A 53 9.87 -6.20 -8.52
N GLU A 54 10.32 -6.78 -7.40
CA GLU A 54 11.16 -6.09 -6.41
C GLU A 54 12.52 -5.69 -7.01
N TYR A 55 13.16 -6.56 -7.79
CA TYR A 55 14.42 -6.23 -8.49
C TYR A 55 14.24 -5.13 -9.55
N ALA A 56 13.17 -5.17 -10.34
CA ALA A 56 12.89 -4.13 -11.33
C ALA A 56 12.71 -2.76 -10.65
N ALA A 57 11.99 -2.71 -9.52
CA ALA A 57 11.85 -1.46 -8.76
C ALA A 57 13.19 -0.92 -8.23
N PHE A 58 14.11 -1.80 -7.83
CA PHE A 58 15.45 -1.35 -7.40
C PHE A 58 16.30 -0.87 -8.57
N GLU A 59 16.18 -1.47 -9.75
CA GLU A 59 16.88 -1.03 -10.96
C GLU A 59 16.45 0.39 -11.35
N ASP A 60 15.14 0.67 -11.37
CA ASP A 60 14.59 2.01 -11.63
C ASP A 60 15.14 3.07 -10.65
N ILE A 61 15.19 2.73 -9.36
CA ILE A 61 15.72 3.63 -8.32
C ILE A 61 17.21 3.89 -8.54
N VAL A 62 17.97 2.85 -8.90
CA VAL A 62 19.41 2.95 -9.13
C VAL A 62 19.70 3.80 -10.37
N GLU A 63 18.93 3.66 -11.44
CA GLU A 63 19.04 4.51 -12.64
C GLU A 63 18.77 5.98 -12.30
N GLU A 64 17.67 6.27 -11.60
CA GLU A 64 17.32 7.62 -11.16
C GLU A 64 18.42 8.24 -10.28
N MET A 65 18.97 7.48 -9.33
CA MET A 65 20.08 7.96 -8.49
C MET A 65 21.35 8.24 -9.31
N GLN A 66 21.64 7.42 -10.32
CA GLN A 66 22.79 7.65 -11.20
C GLN A 66 22.60 8.91 -12.05
N ASP A 67 21.40 9.16 -12.55
CA ASP A 67 21.06 10.39 -13.27
C ASP A 67 21.21 11.63 -12.39
N GLN A 68 20.76 11.56 -11.14
CA GLN A 68 20.97 12.64 -10.16
C GLN A 68 22.45 12.87 -9.90
N VAL A 69 23.25 11.82 -9.71
CA VAL A 69 24.70 11.94 -9.51
C VAL A 69 25.37 12.57 -10.73
N SER A 70 25.02 12.12 -11.94
CA SER A 70 25.52 12.69 -13.20
C SER A 70 25.17 14.18 -13.31
N ASN A 71 23.93 14.55 -12.99
CA ASN A 71 23.49 15.94 -12.97
C ASN A 71 24.27 16.76 -11.94
N LEU A 72 24.45 16.27 -10.72
CA LEU A 72 25.21 16.93 -9.65
C LEU A 72 26.70 17.07 -9.97
N GLN A 73 27.29 16.16 -10.76
CA GLN A 73 28.66 16.30 -11.26
C GLN A 73 28.79 17.40 -12.32
N SER A 74 27.70 17.74 -12.99
CA SER A 74 27.71 18.82 -13.97
C SER A 74 27.83 20.20 -13.29
N PRO A 75 28.56 21.17 -13.87
CA PRO A 75 28.67 22.52 -13.31
C PRO A 75 27.33 23.26 -13.19
N ALA A 76 26.34 22.89 -14.00
CA ALA A 76 24.99 23.47 -13.98
C ALA A 76 24.15 22.87 -12.85
N GLY A 77 24.10 21.54 -12.76
CA GLY A 77 23.37 20.83 -11.71
C GLY A 77 23.91 21.08 -10.31
N LEU A 78 25.24 21.21 -10.15
CA LEU A 78 25.83 21.63 -8.87
C LEU A 78 25.36 23.03 -8.45
N ARG A 79 25.33 23.99 -9.38
CA ARG A 79 24.85 25.35 -9.11
C ARG A 79 23.38 25.35 -8.72
N ASP A 80 22.57 24.57 -9.42
CA ASP A 80 21.14 24.42 -9.13
C ASP A 80 20.89 23.77 -7.76
N ALA A 81 21.63 22.72 -7.43
CA ALA A 81 21.56 22.06 -6.12
C ALA A 81 21.96 23.00 -4.98
N ILE A 82 23.03 23.79 -5.15
CA ILE A 82 23.44 24.81 -4.18
C ILE A 82 22.35 25.88 -4.01
N ARG A 83 21.70 26.31 -5.09
CA ARG A 83 20.58 27.28 -5.03
C ARG A 83 19.38 26.71 -4.27
N THR A 84 18.99 25.47 -4.58
CA THR A 84 17.78 24.84 -4.02
C THR A 84 17.98 24.39 -2.57
N GLN A 85 19.12 23.77 -2.25
CA GLN A 85 19.35 23.20 -0.92
C GLN A 85 19.92 24.21 0.08
N LEU A 86 20.87 25.05 -0.36
CA LEU A 86 21.55 26.02 0.52
C LEU A 86 20.94 27.42 0.41
N GLY A 87 20.00 27.62 -0.51
CA GLY A 87 19.35 28.91 -0.67
C GLY A 87 20.29 30.02 -1.17
N TYR A 88 21.37 29.63 -1.87
CA TYR A 88 22.36 30.57 -2.38
C TYR A 88 21.74 31.47 -3.47
N LEU A 89 22.09 32.76 -3.42
CA LEU A 89 21.64 33.78 -4.38
C LEU A 89 22.86 34.35 -5.08
N TYR A 90 22.70 34.75 -6.35
CA TYR A 90 23.73 35.53 -7.03
C TYR A 90 23.86 36.93 -6.42
N PRO A 91 25.02 37.60 -6.59
CA PRO A 91 25.25 38.95 -6.05
C PRO A 91 24.21 40.01 -6.45
N ASN A 92 23.48 39.77 -7.55
CA ASN A 92 22.42 40.63 -8.09
C ASN A 92 20.99 40.09 -7.85
N GLU A 93 20.83 39.00 -7.10
CA GLU A 93 19.52 38.44 -6.75
C GLU A 93 19.13 38.82 -5.32
N ARG A 94 17.83 39.07 -5.10
CA ARG A 94 17.26 39.35 -3.78
C ARG A 94 16.07 38.45 -3.52
N ARG A 95 15.97 37.90 -2.31
CA ARG A 95 14.76 37.21 -1.86
C ARG A 95 13.65 38.25 -1.72
N VAL A 96 12.59 38.09 -2.49
CA VAL A 96 11.35 38.84 -2.27
C VAL A 96 10.46 37.95 -1.40
N PRO A 97 10.22 38.30 -0.13
CA PRO A 97 9.27 37.54 0.66
C PRO A 97 7.90 37.68 0.00
N MET A 98 7.19 36.55 -0.16
CA MET A 98 5.76 36.61 -0.41
C MET A 98 5.16 37.36 0.79
N MET A 99 4.52 38.51 0.57
CA MET A 99 3.69 39.09 1.61
C MET A 99 2.54 38.13 1.90
N ASP A 100 2.10 38.08 3.16
CA ASP A 100 0.88 37.37 3.50
C ASP A 100 -0.23 37.82 2.56
N LEU A 101 -0.94 36.84 1.98
CA LEU A 101 -2.08 37.15 1.14
C LEU A 101 -3.04 37.98 1.99
N PRO A 102 -3.40 39.21 1.57
CA PRO A 102 -4.31 40.02 2.37
C PRO A 102 -5.58 39.19 2.58
N ALA A 103 -6.07 39.13 3.83
CA ALA A 103 -7.31 38.45 4.13
C ALA A 103 -8.36 38.96 3.16
N LEU A 104 -8.88 38.08 2.30
CA LEU A 104 -9.97 38.45 1.40
C LEU A 104 -11.09 39.01 2.27
N SER A 105 -11.62 40.17 1.91
CA SER A 105 -12.76 40.73 2.63
C SER A 105 -13.90 39.73 2.54
N THR A 106 -14.23 39.09 3.66
CA THR A 106 -15.38 38.17 3.78
C THR A 106 -16.71 38.92 3.75
N THR A 107 -16.67 40.25 3.80
CA THR A 107 -17.83 41.12 3.70
C THR A 107 -18.24 41.28 2.23
N MET A 108 -19.40 40.70 1.90
CA MET A 108 -20.02 40.91 0.59
C MET A 108 -20.78 42.24 0.57
N PRO A 109 -20.79 42.98 -0.55
CA PRO A 109 -21.57 44.21 -0.67
C PRO A 109 -23.08 43.98 -0.46
N GLU A 110 -23.77 44.91 0.20
CA GLU A 110 -25.23 44.88 0.38
C GLU A 110 -25.98 45.33 -0.90
N ARG A 111 -25.69 44.70 -2.03
CA ARG A 111 -26.33 44.96 -3.32
C ARG A 111 -26.55 43.67 -4.07
N TRP A 112 -27.55 43.67 -4.94
CA TRP A 112 -27.77 42.55 -5.86
C TRP A 112 -26.49 42.28 -6.68
N PRO A 113 -26.07 41.03 -6.88
CA PRO A 113 -26.69 39.75 -6.46
C PRO A 113 -26.22 39.22 -5.09
N TYR A 114 -25.33 39.94 -4.40
CA TYR A 114 -24.63 39.46 -3.21
C TYR A 114 -25.52 39.31 -1.97
N THR A 115 -26.65 40.03 -1.90
CA THR A 115 -27.66 39.88 -0.84
C THR A 115 -28.31 38.49 -0.85
N VAL A 116 -28.44 37.86 -2.01
CA VAL A 116 -28.96 36.49 -2.13
C VAL A 116 -27.94 35.50 -1.58
N VAL A 117 -26.67 35.66 -1.96
CA VAL A 117 -25.57 34.79 -1.50
C VAL A 117 -25.37 34.91 0.00
N SER A 118 -25.37 36.13 0.56
CA SER A 118 -25.23 36.33 2.01
C SER A 118 -26.38 35.70 2.80
N THR A 119 -27.61 35.78 2.27
CA THR A 119 -28.79 35.12 2.89
C THR A 119 -28.66 33.60 2.86
N ILE A 120 -28.22 33.03 1.73
CA ILE A 120 -28.00 31.57 1.61
C ILE A 120 -26.93 31.10 2.60
N LEU A 121 -25.80 31.81 2.68
CA LEU A 121 -24.73 31.48 3.61
C LEU A 121 -25.18 31.58 5.07
N MET A 122 -25.95 32.62 5.41
CA MET A 122 -26.52 32.78 6.76
C MET A 122 -27.47 31.63 7.12
N LEU A 123 -28.33 31.19 6.20
CA LEU A 123 -29.22 30.04 6.45
C LEU A 123 -28.42 28.75 6.62
N ARG A 124 -27.34 28.56 5.85
CA ARG A 124 -26.49 27.37 5.94
C ARG A 124 -25.72 27.31 7.25
N THR A 125 -25.17 28.43 7.74
CA THR A 125 -24.46 28.46 9.03
C THR A 125 -25.38 28.17 10.21
N LEU A 126 -26.63 28.65 10.15
CA LEU A 126 -27.65 28.34 11.17
C LEU A 126 -28.05 26.86 11.16
N ASP A 127 -28.15 26.22 10.00
CA ASP A 127 -28.45 24.79 9.89
C ASP A 127 -27.31 23.92 10.45
N VAL A 128 -26.05 24.25 10.12
CA VAL A 128 -24.87 23.57 10.69
C VAL A 128 -24.84 23.69 12.21
N ALA A 129 -25.02 24.89 12.77
CA ALA A 129 -25.06 25.08 14.22
C ALA A 129 -26.22 24.32 14.89
N ALA A 130 -27.37 24.22 14.23
CA ALA A 130 -28.50 23.42 14.71
C ALA A 130 -28.23 21.91 14.67
N GLN A 131 -27.45 21.42 13.69
CA GLN A 131 -27.04 20.02 13.58
C GLN A 131 -25.98 19.65 14.64
N GLU A 132 -25.01 20.53 14.87
CA GLU A 132 -24.03 20.39 15.95
C GLU A 132 -24.70 20.33 17.32
N ALA A 133 -25.67 21.21 17.58
CA ALA A 133 -26.47 21.19 18.82
C ALA A 133 -27.28 19.89 19.01
N ARG A 134 -27.56 19.16 17.92
CA ARG A 134 -28.22 17.84 17.93
C ARG A 134 -27.24 16.68 18.04
N GLY A 135 -25.94 16.95 18.20
CA GLY A 135 -24.90 15.93 18.35
C GLY A 135 -24.53 15.21 17.04
N GLN A 136 -24.90 15.77 15.89
CA GLN A 136 -24.52 15.25 14.57
C GLN A 136 -23.25 15.98 14.12
N ILE A 137 -22.11 15.28 14.13
CA ILE A 137 -20.84 15.80 13.60
C ILE A 137 -20.91 15.71 12.07
N THR A 138 -21.10 16.84 11.40
CA THR A 138 -21.05 16.93 9.94
C THR A 138 -19.60 16.81 9.48
N LEU A 139 -19.29 15.74 8.73
CA LEU A 139 -17.97 15.48 8.10
C LEU A 139 -17.93 16.00 6.65
N ASP A 140 -18.57 17.13 6.38
CA ASP A 140 -18.59 17.72 5.03
C ASP A 140 -17.38 18.67 4.88
N PRO A 141 -16.42 18.38 3.98
CA PRO A 141 -15.21 19.20 3.81
C PRO A 141 -15.47 20.59 3.21
N LEU A 142 -16.73 20.93 2.91
CA LEU A 142 -17.17 22.24 2.42
C LEU A 142 -18.15 22.93 3.39
N ALA A 143 -18.27 22.44 4.63
CA ALA A 143 -18.86 23.25 5.70
C ALA A 143 -17.98 24.50 5.93
N PRO A 144 -18.58 25.71 6.05
CA PRO A 144 -17.83 26.95 6.24
C PRO A 144 -17.06 26.98 7.56
#